data_AF-A0A0P9I0U1-F1
#
_entry.id   AF-A0A0P9I0U1-F1
#
_cell.length_a   1.000
_cell.length_b   1.000
_cell.length_c   1.000
_cell.angle_alpha   90.00
_cell.angle_beta   90.00
_cell.angle_gamma   90.00
#
_symmetry.space_group_name_H-M   'P 1'
#
loop_
_entity.id
_entity.type
_entity.pdbx_description
1 polymer ?
#
loop_
_entity_poly.entity_id
_entity_poly.type
_entity_poly.pdbx_seq_one_letter_code
_entity_poly.pdbx_strand_id
1 'polypeptide(L)'
;MKKLNDFNPCYIPKLNSQAYQLLLLLLDNDEVAETELTRIFNGRQRSPLQILGGDKYCWNIINHTNDKGVIFARSLDPRHKSGSKPDDAKARAERKSEYKQDSHKLAKQGRIRESKAFIESIRAKSELADLVSNAANDDHYNQQAQNEKANTAPTVKASNSNTGGKSLETRHQPKKESKE
;
A
#
# COMPACT_ATOMS: atom_id res chain seq x y z
N MET A 1 -13.27 42.17 -2.87
CA MET A 1 -13.25 40.70 -2.76
C MET A 1 -13.84 40.12 -4.04
N LYS A 2 -13.14 39.21 -4.73
CA LYS A 2 -13.68 38.59 -5.96
C LYS A 2 -14.93 37.79 -5.63
N LYS A 3 -15.97 37.95 -6.44
CA LYS A 3 -17.13 37.05 -6.41
C LYS A 3 -16.79 35.82 -7.24
N LEU A 4 -17.48 34.70 -7.00
CA LEU A 4 -17.22 33.45 -7.71
C LEU A 4 -17.29 33.59 -9.26
N ASN A 5 -18.11 34.52 -9.73
CA ASN A 5 -18.28 34.83 -11.16
C ASN A 5 -17.04 35.45 -11.81
N ASP A 6 -16.06 35.93 -11.03
CA ASP A 6 -14.83 36.53 -11.54
C ASP A 6 -13.76 35.48 -11.92
N PHE A 7 -14.02 34.21 -11.58
CA PHE A 7 -13.13 33.08 -11.89
C PHE A 7 -13.57 32.37 -13.16
N ASN A 8 -12.62 31.71 -13.82
CA ASN A 8 -12.93 30.85 -14.95
C ASN A 8 -13.82 29.68 -14.47
N PRO A 9 -15.01 29.47 -15.07
CA PRO A 9 -15.93 28.40 -14.68
C PRO A 9 -15.32 27.01 -14.67
N CYS A 10 -14.28 26.74 -15.47
CA CYS A 10 -13.62 25.42 -15.49
C CYS A 10 -12.94 25.05 -14.17
N TYR A 11 -12.57 26.05 -13.36
CA TYR A 11 -11.96 25.87 -12.05
C TYR A 11 -12.98 25.87 -10.90
N ILE A 12 -14.26 26.06 -11.20
CA ILE A 12 -15.32 26.05 -10.21
C ILE A 12 -15.94 24.64 -10.15
N PRO A 13 -16.05 24.04 -8.94
CA PRO A 13 -16.75 22.78 -8.79
C PRO A 13 -18.23 22.88 -9.16
N LYS A 14 -18.88 21.74 -9.39
CA LYS A 14 -20.31 21.71 -9.68
C LYS A 14 -21.09 22.40 -8.56
N LEU A 15 -22.07 23.22 -8.95
CA LEU A 15 -23.05 23.81 -8.04
C LEU A 15 -23.66 22.69 -7.16
N ASN A 16 -23.84 22.98 -5.88
CA ASN A 16 -24.34 22.05 -4.84
C ASN A 16 -23.41 20.89 -4.43
N SER A 17 -22.18 20.81 -4.95
CA SER A 17 -21.20 19.85 -4.42
C SER A 17 -20.59 20.33 -3.09
N GLN A 18 -20.16 19.39 -2.24
CA GLN A 18 -19.41 19.73 -1.01
C GLN A 18 -18.12 20.51 -1.32
N ALA A 19 -17.47 20.22 -2.45
CA ALA A 19 -16.28 20.96 -2.89
C ALA A 19 -16.62 22.42 -3.24
N TYR A 20 -17.77 22.67 -3.85
CA TYR A 20 -18.26 24.01 -4.12
C TYR A 20 -18.54 24.78 -2.81
N GLN A 21 -19.23 24.14 -1.86
CA GLN A 21 -19.50 24.74 -0.55
C GLN A 21 -18.21 25.07 0.20
N LEU A 22 -17.23 24.16 0.17
CA LEU A 22 -15.93 24.39 0.79
C LEU A 22 -15.17 25.54 0.13
N LEU A 23 -15.22 25.64 -1.20
CA LEU A 23 -14.57 26.73 -1.92
C LEU A 23 -15.17 28.09 -1.53
N LEU A 24 -16.50 28.19 -1.45
CA LEU A 24 -17.15 29.41 -0.98
C LEU A 24 -16.71 29.79 0.43
N LEU A 25 -16.73 28.82 1.35
CA LEU A 25 -16.29 29.03 2.73
C LEU A 25 -14.85 29.56 2.82
N LEU A 26 -13.93 29.00 2.01
CA LEU A 26 -12.52 29.44 1.96
C LEU A 26 -12.32 30.78 1.23
N LEU A 27 -13.19 31.12 0.28
CA LEU A 27 -13.16 32.42 -0.36
C LEU A 27 -13.61 33.49 0.63
N ASP A 28 -14.75 33.27 1.30
CA ASP A 28 -15.41 34.21 2.21
C ASP A 28 -14.64 34.49 3.51
N ASN A 29 -13.81 33.54 3.95
CA ASN A 29 -13.04 33.66 5.19
C ASN A 29 -11.55 33.64 4.91
N ASP A 30 -10.77 34.49 5.56
CA ASP A 30 -9.31 34.47 5.44
C ASP A 30 -8.69 33.17 5.94
N GLU A 31 -9.29 32.61 6.99
CA GLU A 31 -8.90 31.34 7.58
C GLU A 31 -10.15 30.62 8.11
N VAL A 32 -10.17 29.30 7.97
CA VAL A 32 -11.27 28.45 8.44
C VAL A 32 -10.69 27.39 9.39
N ALA A 33 -11.19 27.37 10.62
CA ALA A 33 -10.75 26.41 11.64
C ALA A 33 -11.11 24.97 11.27
N GLU A 34 -10.25 24.00 11.62
CA GLU A 34 -10.49 22.58 11.33
C GLU A 34 -11.71 22.04 12.10
N THR A 35 -11.99 22.58 13.29
CA THR A 35 -13.19 22.27 14.07
C THR A 35 -14.46 22.71 13.35
N GLU A 36 -14.42 23.87 12.70
CA GLU A 36 -15.52 24.38 11.88
C GLU A 36 -15.72 23.55 10.62
N LEU A 37 -14.65 23.19 9.91
CA LEU A 37 -14.73 22.28 8.77
C LEU A 37 -15.33 20.92 9.19
N THR A 38 -14.88 20.38 10.30
CA THR A 38 -15.40 19.11 10.84
C THR A 38 -16.88 19.22 11.17
N ARG A 39 -17.33 20.33 11.75
CA ARG A 39 -18.75 20.61 12.05
C ARG A 39 -19.58 20.73 10.77
N ILE A 40 -19.14 21.52 9.80
CA ILE A 40 -19.92 21.79 8.56
C ILE A 40 -20.01 20.54 7.67
N PHE A 41 -18.93 19.77 7.57
CA PHE A 41 -18.86 18.60 6.70
C PHE A 41 -19.07 17.28 7.43
N ASN A 42 -19.46 17.29 8.71
CA ASN A 42 -19.64 16.09 9.55
C ASN A 42 -18.41 15.15 9.50
N GLY A 43 -17.21 15.72 9.59
CA GLY A 43 -15.93 14.98 9.51
C GLY A 43 -15.56 14.46 8.11
N ARG A 44 -16.34 14.80 7.06
CA ARG A 44 -16.12 14.34 5.69
C ARG A 44 -15.40 15.36 4.80
N GLN A 45 -14.76 16.38 5.39
CA GLN A 45 -14.07 17.45 4.65
C GLN A 45 -12.89 16.99 3.80
N ARG A 46 -12.35 15.78 4.03
CA ARG A 46 -11.21 15.24 3.27
C ARG A 46 -11.49 15.16 1.77
N SER A 47 -12.65 14.63 1.38
CA SER A 47 -13.01 14.48 -0.04
C SER A 47 -13.11 15.83 -0.77
N PRO A 48 -13.87 16.83 -0.28
CA PRO A 48 -13.92 18.13 -0.95
C PRO A 48 -12.56 18.85 -0.98
N LEU A 49 -11.72 18.73 0.07
CA LEU A 49 -10.35 19.26 0.06
C LEU A 49 -9.51 18.62 -1.06
N GLN A 50 -9.55 17.29 -1.20
CA GLN A 50 -8.84 16.56 -2.25
C GLN A 50 -9.33 16.92 -3.65
N ILE A 51 -10.63 17.13 -3.81
CA ILE A 51 -11.23 17.55 -5.08
C ILE A 51 -10.70 18.95 -5.45
N LEU A 52 -10.79 19.92 -4.54
CA LEU A 52 -10.35 21.29 -4.79
C LEU A 52 -8.87 21.40 -5.10
N GLY A 53 -8.03 20.73 -4.29
CA GLY A 53 -6.58 20.72 -4.46
C GLY A 53 -6.07 19.73 -5.52
N GLY A 54 -6.96 19.02 -6.21
CA GLY A 54 -6.60 18.02 -7.22
C GLY A 54 -6.34 18.61 -8.61
N ASP A 55 -5.99 17.73 -9.57
CA ASP A 55 -5.57 18.07 -10.93
C ASP A 55 -6.56 18.93 -11.75
N LYS A 56 -7.86 18.79 -11.46
CA LYS A 56 -8.91 19.47 -12.21
C LYS A 56 -9.04 20.95 -11.83
N TYR A 57 -9.04 21.23 -10.52
CA TYR A 57 -9.38 22.56 -10.01
C TYR A 57 -8.14 23.32 -9.54
N CYS A 58 -7.13 22.62 -9.00
CA CYS A 58 -5.84 23.17 -8.58
C CYS A 58 -5.95 24.39 -7.66
N TRP A 59 -6.96 24.45 -6.79
CA TRP A 59 -6.99 25.46 -5.75
C TRP A 59 -5.87 25.20 -4.75
N ASN A 60 -5.01 26.18 -4.54
CA ASN A 60 -3.95 26.07 -3.56
C ASN A 60 -4.51 26.37 -2.16
N ILE A 61 -4.53 25.34 -1.31
CA ILE A 61 -5.08 25.38 0.05
C ILE A 61 -3.92 25.21 1.01
N ILE A 62 -3.70 26.21 1.85
CA ILE A 62 -2.62 26.27 2.82
C ILE A 62 -3.14 25.65 4.13
N ASN A 63 -2.39 24.68 4.66
CA ASN A 63 -2.67 24.09 5.97
C ASN A 63 -1.89 24.84 7.04
N HIS A 64 -2.57 25.32 8.07
CA HIS A 64 -1.95 25.90 9.25
C HIS A 64 -1.82 24.83 10.32
N THR A 65 -0.59 24.55 10.73
CA THR A 65 -0.25 23.50 11.69
C THR A 65 0.33 24.09 12.97
N ASN A 66 0.03 23.47 14.11
CA ASN A 66 0.69 23.80 15.37
C ASN A 66 2.09 23.18 15.45
N ASP A 67 2.80 23.41 16.57
CA ASP A 67 4.15 22.90 16.82
C ASP A 67 4.26 21.37 16.78
N LYS A 68 3.13 20.65 16.90
CA LYS A 68 3.04 19.18 16.82
C LYS A 68 2.72 18.69 15.40
N GLY A 69 2.63 19.59 14.42
CA GLY A 69 2.26 19.27 13.03
C GLY A 69 0.76 18.97 12.84
N VAL A 70 -0.08 19.23 13.84
CA VAL A 70 -1.54 19.02 13.73
C VAL A 70 -2.16 20.23 13.06
N ILE A 71 -2.93 19.98 12.00
CA ILE A 71 -3.65 21.03 11.27
C ILE A 71 -4.77 21.57 12.16
N PHE A 72 -4.71 22.85 12.50
CA PHE A 72 -5.76 23.52 13.28
C PHE A 72 -6.66 24.42 12.41
N ALA A 73 -6.19 24.83 11.24
CA ALA A 73 -6.95 25.65 10.31
C ALA A 73 -6.43 25.54 8.87
N ARG A 74 -7.21 26.06 7.93
CA ARG A 74 -6.83 26.16 6.51
C ARG A 74 -7.23 27.50 5.91
N SER A 75 -6.46 27.96 4.95
CA SER A 75 -6.78 29.13 4.15
C SER A 75 -6.56 28.87 2.67
N LEU A 76 -7.15 29.72 1.83
CA LEU A 76 -6.84 29.75 0.41
C LEU A 76 -5.57 30.59 0.20
N ASP A 77 -4.74 30.22 -0.77
CA ASP A 77 -3.60 31.05 -1.17
C ASP A 77 -4.07 32.49 -1.51
N PRO A 78 -3.49 33.54 -0.90
CA PRO A 78 -3.95 34.91 -1.10
C PRO A 78 -4.00 35.37 -2.56
N ARG A 79 -3.17 34.76 -3.44
CA ARG A 79 -3.17 35.04 -4.89
C ARG A 79 -4.48 34.69 -5.56
N HIS A 80 -5.23 33.73 -5.02
CA HIS A 80 -6.57 33.41 -5.49
C HIS A 80 -7.58 34.53 -5.15
N LYS A 81 -7.35 35.27 -4.06
CA LYS A 81 -8.23 36.36 -3.59
C LYS A 81 -7.84 37.74 -4.11
N SER A 82 -6.61 37.91 -4.61
CA SER A 82 -6.02 39.20 -4.99
C SER A 82 -6.73 39.93 -6.13
N GLY A 83 -7.58 39.24 -6.90
CA GLY A 83 -8.22 39.81 -8.08
C GLY A 83 -7.39 39.65 -9.37
N SER A 84 -6.09 39.45 -9.23
CA SER A 84 -5.14 39.31 -10.33
C SER A 84 -5.28 37.96 -11.03
N LYS A 85 -5.65 37.97 -12.32
CA LYS A 85 -5.68 36.77 -13.16
C LYS A 85 -4.32 36.08 -13.29
N PRO A 86 -3.18 36.79 -13.53
CA PRO A 86 -1.89 36.13 -13.62
C PRO A 86 -1.44 35.49 -12.30
N ASP A 87 -1.74 36.11 -11.16
CA ASP A 87 -1.39 35.53 -9.85
C ASP A 87 -2.19 34.26 -9.53
N ASP A 88 -3.50 34.27 -9.81
CA ASP A 88 -4.34 33.08 -9.69
C ASP A 88 -3.83 31.95 -10.61
N ALA A 89 -3.51 32.26 -11.86
CA ALA A 89 -2.99 31.29 -12.82
C ALA A 89 -1.65 30.71 -12.36
N LYS A 90 -0.75 31.55 -11.83
CA LYS A 90 0.54 31.12 -11.28
C LYS A 90 0.36 30.19 -10.08
N ALA A 91 -0.49 30.56 -9.12
CA ALA A 91 -0.80 29.73 -7.96
C ALA A 91 -1.37 28.35 -8.37
N ARG A 92 -2.27 28.32 -9.38
CA ARG A 92 -2.80 27.05 -9.92
C ARG A 92 -1.73 26.21 -10.59
N ALA A 93 -0.83 26.83 -11.36
CA ALA A 93 0.24 26.11 -12.06
C ALA A 93 1.23 25.48 -11.07
N GLU A 94 1.61 26.22 -10.03
CA GLU A 94 2.44 25.73 -8.92
C GLU A 94 1.77 24.54 -8.22
N ARG A 95 0.50 24.71 -7.82
CA ARG A 95 -0.27 23.65 -7.17
C ARG A 95 -0.39 22.40 -8.04
N LYS A 96 -0.59 22.56 -9.35
CA LYS A 96 -0.65 21.44 -10.31
C LYS A 96 0.68 20.71 -10.40
N SER A 97 1.79 21.44 -10.44
CA SER A 97 3.14 20.86 -10.44
C SER A 97 3.36 19.99 -9.21
N GLU A 98 3.09 20.51 -8.01
CA GLU A 98 3.18 19.77 -6.75
C GLU A 98 2.29 18.52 -6.75
N TYR A 99 1.02 18.65 -7.17
CA TYR A 99 0.11 17.51 -7.24
C TYR A 99 0.66 16.39 -8.13
N LYS A 100 1.28 16.71 -9.27
CA LYS A 100 1.89 15.71 -10.15
C LYS A 100 3.15 15.10 -9.55
N GLN A 101 3.94 15.86 -8.80
CA GLN A 101 5.08 15.32 -8.05
C GLN A 101 4.63 14.33 -6.98
N ASP A 102 3.60 14.67 -6.19
CA ASP A 102 3.00 13.78 -5.19
C ASP A 102 2.43 12.51 -5.83
N SER A 103 1.68 12.67 -6.93
CA SER A 103 1.13 11.56 -7.70
C SER A 103 2.24 10.62 -8.20
N HIS A 104 3.35 11.16 -8.67
CA HIS A 104 4.51 10.36 -9.12
C HIS A 104 5.15 9.60 -7.96
N LYS A 105 5.31 10.23 -6.80
CA LYS A 105 5.83 9.59 -5.58
C LYS A 105 4.93 8.43 -5.15
N LEU A 106 3.61 8.64 -5.13
CA LEU A 106 2.63 7.60 -4.81
C LEU A 106 2.66 6.44 -5.81
N ALA A 107 2.79 6.74 -7.11
CA ALA A 107 2.91 5.72 -8.14
C ALA A 107 4.18 4.88 -7.98
N LYS A 108 5.33 5.50 -7.70
CA LYS A 108 6.59 4.79 -7.39
C LYS A 108 6.43 3.84 -6.20
N GLN A 109 5.80 4.30 -5.13
CA GLN A 109 5.51 3.47 -3.96
C GLN A 109 4.50 2.35 -4.27
N GLY A 110 3.49 2.63 -5.10
CA GLY A 110 2.53 1.63 -5.61
C GLY A 110 3.24 0.49 -6.33
N ARG A 111 4.15 0.81 -7.25
CA ARG A 111 4.96 -0.17 -8.00
C ARG A 111 5.79 -1.07 -7.09
N ILE A 112 6.40 -0.52 -6.04
CA ILE A 112 7.17 -1.31 -5.07
C ILE A 112 6.24 -2.27 -4.30
N ARG A 113 5.08 -1.77 -3.87
CA ARG A 113 4.07 -2.57 -3.15
C ARG A 113 3.52 -3.70 -4.01
N GLU A 114 3.26 -3.43 -5.29
CA GLU A 114 2.77 -4.42 -6.24
C GLU A 114 3.77 -5.57 -6.43
N SER A 115 5.04 -5.25 -6.69
CA SER A 115 6.09 -6.27 -6.85
C SER A 115 6.23 -7.16 -5.61
N LYS A 116 6.21 -6.56 -4.41
CA LYS A 116 6.23 -7.30 -3.14
C LYS A 116 5.00 -8.21 -3.01
N ALA A 117 3.80 -7.68 -3.23
CA ALA A 117 2.55 -8.44 -3.15
C ALA A 117 2.51 -9.60 -4.15
N PHE A 118 3.06 -9.40 -5.35
CA PHE A 118 3.19 -10.46 -6.35
C PHE A 118 4.07 -11.62 -5.84
N ILE A 119 5.28 -11.34 -5.33
CA ILE A 119 6.17 -12.37 -4.77
C ILE A 119 5.51 -13.11 -3.61
N GLU A 120 4.87 -12.38 -2.70
CA GLU A 120 4.14 -12.96 -1.56
C GLU A 120 2.99 -13.87 -2.05
N SER A 121 2.29 -13.47 -3.11
CA SER A 121 1.23 -14.29 -3.69
C SER A 121 1.75 -15.60 -4.31
N ILE A 122 2.94 -15.58 -4.94
CA ILE A 122 3.57 -16.79 -5.49
C ILE A 122 4.01 -17.71 -4.35
N ARG A 123 4.64 -17.16 -3.30
CA ARG A 123 5.05 -17.95 -2.14
C ARG A 123 3.87 -18.62 -1.46
N ALA A 124 2.80 -17.88 -1.17
CA ALA A 124 1.59 -18.42 -0.56
C ALA A 124 0.96 -19.55 -1.41
N LYS A 125 0.99 -19.41 -2.74
CA LYS A 125 0.53 -20.47 -3.65
C LYS A 125 1.41 -21.72 -3.59
N SER A 126 2.73 -21.56 -3.50
CA SER A 126 3.66 -22.69 -3.33
C SER A 126 3.44 -23.40 -2.00
N GLU A 127 3.33 -22.65 -0.90
CA GLU A 127 3.07 -23.19 0.44
C GLU A 127 1.75 -23.99 0.48
N LEU A 128 0.70 -23.47 -0.17
CA LEU A 128 -0.56 -24.19 -0.31
C LEU A 128 -0.41 -25.48 -1.12
N ALA A 129 0.32 -25.44 -2.23
CA ALA A 129 0.56 -26.62 -3.06
C ALA A 129 1.32 -27.72 -2.28
N ASP A 130 2.33 -27.34 -1.50
CA ASP A 130 3.09 -28.26 -0.66
C ASP A 130 2.20 -28.93 0.40
N LEU A 131 1.33 -28.17 1.08
CA LEU A 131 0.38 -28.71 2.05
C LEU A 131 -0.63 -29.68 1.42
N VAL A 132 -1.18 -29.33 0.24
CA VAL A 132 -2.12 -30.20 -0.49
C VAL A 132 -1.42 -31.46 -0.99
N SER A 133 -0.19 -31.34 -1.50
CA SER A 133 0.59 -32.50 -1.95
C SER A 133 0.94 -33.44 -0.79
N ASN A 134 1.29 -32.91 0.38
CA ASN A 134 1.55 -33.72 1.57
C ASN A 134 0.29 -34.42 2.07
N ALA A 135 -0.86 -33.73 2.08
CA ALA A 135 -2.15 -34.31 2.45
C ALA A 135 -2.59 -35.44 1.49
N ALA A 136 -2.26 -35.35 0.20
CA ALA A 136 -2.57 -36.41 -0.77
C ALA A 136 -1.66 -37.65 -0.66
N ASN A 137 -0.46 -37.51 -0.08
CA ASN A 137 0.50 -38.61 0.09
C ASN A 137 0.36 -39.35 1.44
N ASP A 138 -0.25 -38.74 2.46
CA ASP A 138 -0.39 -39.34 3.80
C ASP A 138 -1.38 -40.53 3.84
N ASP A 139 -2.39 -40.56 2.97
CA ASP A 139 -3.41 -41.62 2.98
C ASP A 139 -2.93 -42.94 2.36
N HIS A 140 -1.96 -42.91 1.44
CA HIS A 140 -1.50 -44.11 0.73
C HIS A 140 -0.37 -44.86 1.47
N TYR A 141 0.52 -44.14 2.17
CA TYR A 141 1.70 -44.76 2.78
C TYR A 141 1.42 -45.48 4.11
N ASN A 142 0.36 -45.10 4.83
CA ASN A 142 0.01 -45.72 6.11
C ASN A 142 -0.67 -47.10 5.99
N GLN A 143 -1.26 -47.43 4.84
CA GLN A 143 -1.85 -48.76 4.63
C GLN A 143 -0.81 -49.84 4.28
N GLN A 144 0.24 -49.49 3.51
CA GLN A 144 1.30 -50.45 3.20
C GLN A 144 2.17 -50.80 4.42
N ALA A 145 2.49 -49.83 5.28
CA ALA A 145 3.29 -50.08 6.49
C ALA A 145 2.56 -50.92 7.56
N GLN A 146 1.23 -50.91 7.59
CA GLN A 146 0.42 -51.77 8.47
C GLN A 146 0.28 -53.19 7.90
N ASN A 147 0.18 -53.34 6.58
CA ASN A 147 0.04 -54.64 5.93
C ASN A 147 1.35 -55.45 5.88
N GLU A 148 2.52 -54.79 5.84
CA GLU A 148 3.82 -55.49 5.92
C GLU A 148 4.17 -55.96 7.34
N LYS A 149 3.68 -55.29 8.39
CA LYS A 149 3.89 -55.72 9.79
C LYS A 149 2.97 -56.88 10.23
N ALA A 150 1.88 -57.15 9.52
CA ALA A 150 0.93 -58.20 9.88
C ALA A 150 1.33 -59.61 9.39
N ASN A 151 2.22 -59.74 8.39
CA ASN A 151 2.48 -61.01 7.70
C ASN A 151 3.81 -61.70 8.01
N THR A 152 4.59 -61.23 8.99
CA THR A 152 5.88 -61.87 9.30
C THR A 152 6.02 -62.17 10.80
N ALA A 153 5.27 -63.17 11.26
CA ALA A 153 5.58 -63.90 12.48
C ALA A 153 6.23 -65.25 12.09
N PRO A 154 7.56 -65.42 12.18
CA PRO A 154 8.17 -66.74 12.14
C PRO A 154 8.30 -67.31 13.55
N THR A 155 7.71 -68.49 13.72
CA THR A 155 7.98 -69.45 14.79
C THR A 155 9.48 -69.76 14.89
N VAL A 156 9.96 -69.79 16.14
CA VAL A 156 11.33 -70.04 16.60
C VAL A 156 11.92 -71.37 16.09
N LYS A 157 13.23 -71.39 15.75
CA LYS A 157 14.23 -72.38 16.25
C LYS A 157 15.68 -72.03 15.85
N ALA A 158 16.61 -72.44 16.72
CA ALA A 158 18.00 -72.01 16.90
C ALA A 158 19.04 -72.58 15.89
N SER A 159 20.17 -71.87 15.72
CA SER A 159 21.54 -72.34 16.06
C SER A 159 22.67 -71.50 15.42
N ASN A 160 23.56 -71.01 16.30
CA ASN A 160 25.03 -70.96 16.30
C ASN A 160 25.89 -70.34 15.16
N SER A 161 26.74 -69.41 15.62
CA SER A 161 28.22 -69.30 15.47
C SER A 161 28.87 -68.57 14.28
N ASN A 162 29.47 -67.41 14.65
CA ASN A 162 30.88 -66.98 14.49
C ASN A 162 31.41 -66.16 13.29
N THR A 163 32.18 -65.13 13.68
CA THR A 163 33.39 -64.53 13.07
C THR A 163 33.32 -63.45 11.97
N GLY A 164 33.84 -62.27 12.32
CA GLY A 164 34.68 -61.38 11.48
C GLY A 164 33.93 -60.48 10.48
N GLY A 165 34.24 -59.20 10.25
CA GLY A 165 35.28 -58.30 10.69
C GLY A 165 35.34 -57.10 9.71
N LYS A 166 35.70 -55.91 10.23
CA LYS A 166 36.17 -54.67 9.53
C LYS A 166 35.19 -53.98 8.54
N SER A 167 34.72 -52.74 8.76
CA SER A 167 35.34 -51.41 8.94
C SER A 167 35.53 -50.62 7.63
N LEU A 168 35.14 -49.33 7.68
CA LEU A 168 35.41 -48.19 6.77
C LEU A 168 34.66 -48.21 5.41
N GLU A 169 34.22 -47.11 4.81
CA GLU A 169 34.72 -45.74 4.84
C GLU A 169 33.68 -44.76 4.22
N THR A 170 33.45 -43.60 4.85
CA THR A 170 32.71 -42.46 4.29
C THR A 170 33.61 -41.60 3.41
N ARG A 171 33.23 -41.32 2.15
CA ARG A 171 33.93 -40.36 1.27
C ARG A 171 33.19 -39.02 1.19
N HIS A 172 33.87 -37.98 1.69
CA HIS A 172 33.55 -36.56 1.48
C HIS A 172 33.97 -36.13 0.05
N GLN A 173 33.17 -35.27 -0.59
CA GLN A 173 33.58 -34.55 -1.81
C GLN A 173 34.22 -33.19 -1.48
N PRO A 174 35.30 -32.77 -2.16
CA PRO A 174 35.90 -31.46 -1.97
C PRO A 174 35.29 -30.37 -2.85
N LYS A 175 35.26 -29.18 -2.25
CA LYS A 175 34.81 -27.86 -2.73
C LYS A 175 35.80 -27.29 -3.76
N LYS A 176 35.31 -26.82 -4.92
CA LYS A 176 36.10 -26.04 -5.88
C LYS A 176 36.12 -24.57 -5.47
N GLU A 177 37.32 -24.05 -5.20
CA GLU A 177 37.62 -22.62 -5.15
C GLU A 177 37.90 -22.11 -6.57
N SER A 178 37.31 -20.96 -6.92
CA SER A 178 37.67 -20.17 -8.09
C SER A 178 38.60 -19.06 -7.62
N LYS A 179 39.83 -19.01 -8.14
CA LYS A 179 40.74 -17.87 -8.01
C LYS A 179 40.57 -16.95 -9.23
N GLU A 180 40.68 -15.66 -8.92
CA GLU A 180 40.77 -14.49 -9.81
C GLU A 180 41.84 -14.60 -10.88
#